data_AF-A0A0F9C4Y2-F1
#
_entry.id   AF-A0A0F9C4Y2-F1
#
_cell.length_a   1.000
_cell.length_b   1.000
_cell.length_c   1.000
_cell.angle_alpha   90.00
_cell.angle_beta   90.00
_cell.angle_gamma   90.00
#
_symmetry.space_group_name_H-M   'P 1'
#
loop_
_entity.id
_entity.type
_entity.pdbx_description
1 polymer ?
#
loop_
_entity_poly.entity_id
_entity_poly.type
_entity_poly.pdbx_seq_one_letter_code
_entity_poly.pdbx_strand_id
1 'polypeptide(L)' 'MLAWPDPSPHLLKNKKVSQAGAWLLADNITRFNISGNVSCALFMGNDKARILDRKDFSSDVYSMIDSVMEYILS' A
#
# COMPACT_ATOMS: atom_id res chain seq x y z
N MET A 1 23.84 29.85 -1.12
CA MET A 1 22.46 29.54 -0.69
C MET A 1 22.11 28.20 -1.33
N LEU A 2 22.32 27.09 -0.61
CA LEU A 2 22.05 25.75 -1.11
C LEU A 2 20.55 25.52 -0.99
N ALA A 3 19.84 25.53 -2.13
CA ALA A 3 18.47 25.05 -2.18
C ALA A 3 18.49 23.55 -1.88
N TRP A 4 17.89 23.16 -0.78
CA TRP A 4 17.55 21.77 -0.51
C TRP A 4 16.71 21.26 -1.69
N PRO A 5 17.01 20.08 -2.28
CA PRO A 5 16.16 19.58 -3.35
C PRO A 5 14.77 19.35 -2.79
N ASP A 6 13.77 19.84 -3.51
CA ASP A 6 12.36 19.80 -3.14
C ASP A 6 11.96 18.39 -2.66
N PRO A 7 11.24 18.23 -1.54
CA PRO A 7 11.09 16.93 -0.88
C PRO A 7 10.27 15.86 -1.62
N SER A 8 9.89 16.03 -2.90
CA SER A 8 9.04 15.03 -3.57
C SER A 8 9.03 15.07 -5.11
N PRO A 9 10.13 14.77 -5.81
CA PRO A 9 10.13 14.62 -7.27
C PRO A 9 9.38 13.35 -7.76
N HIS A 10 8.93 12.47 -6.85
CA HIS A 10 8.39 11.16 -7.22
C HIS A 10 6.87 11.10 -7.32
N LEU A 11 6.13 11.94 -6.58
CA LEU A 11 4.66 11.83 -6.52
C LEU A 11 3.98 12.61 -7.65
N LEU A 12 4.54 13.74 -8.06
CA LEU A 12 4.04 14.59 -9.14
C LEU A 12 5.08 14.69 -10.25
N LYS A 13 4.68 14.34 -11.48
CA LYS A 13 5.53 14.44 -12.68
C LYS A 13 4.78 15.20 -13.77
N ASN A 14 5.36 16.28 -14.27
CA ASN A 14 4.77 17.10 -15.35
C ASN A 14 3.32 17.54 -15.07
N LYS A 15 3.05 18.00 -13.83
CA LYS A 15 1.70 18.39 -13.36
C LYS A 15 0.65 17.26 -13.38
N LYS A 16 1.10 16.01 -13.52
CA LYS A 16 0.28 14.81 -13.40
C LYS A 16 0.71 14.02 -12.17
N VAL A 17 -0.23 13.31 -11.56
CA VAL A 17 0.07 12.38 -10.48
C VAL A 17 0.80 11.17 -11.08
N SER A 18 1.94 10.82 -10.50
CA SER A 18 2.67 9.60 -10.85
C SER A 18 1.91 8.36 -10.38
N GLN A 19 2.28 7.17 -10.85
CA GLN A 19 1.66 5.94 -10.35
C GLN A 19 1.85 5.75 -8.84
N ALA A 20 3.02 6.10 -8.30
CA ALA A 20 3.27 6.06 -6.85
C ALA A 20 2.40 7.07 -6.09
N GLY A 21 2.19 8.26 -6.66
CA GLY A 21 1.27 9.26 -6.12
C GLY A 21 -0.19 8.80 -6.18
N ALA A 22 -0.60 8.13 -7.24
CA ALA A 22 -1.95 7.58 -7.37
C ALA A 22 -2.17 6.46 -6.36
N TRP A 23 -1.17 5.63 -6.11
CA TRP A 23 -1.22 4.60 -5.07
C TRP A 23 -1.36 5.20 -3.67
N LEU A 24 -0.57 6.23 -3.36
CA LEU A 24 -0.58 6.85 -2.03
C LEU A 24 -1.85 7.68 -1.76
N LEU A 25 -2.43 8.31 -2.79
CA LEU A 25 -3.48 9.32 -2.65
C LEU A 25 -4.87 8.85 -3.10
N ALA A 26 -4.99 7.66 -3.70
CA ALA A 26 -6.29 7.13 -4.11
C ALA A 26 -7.05 6.54 -2.93
N ASP A 27 -8.31 6.96 -2.77
CA ASP A 27 -9.32 6.37 -1.86
C ASP A 27 -9.51 4.86 -2.07
N ASN A 28 -9.27 4.38 -3.30
CA ASN A 28 -9.23 2.96 -3.59
C ASN A 28 -8.20 2.67 -4.70
N ILE A 29 -7.15 1.93 -4.33
CA ILE A 29 -6.01 1.64 -5.18
C ILE A 29 -6.35 0.74 -6.39
N THR A 30 -7.39 -0.09 -6.27
CA THR A 30 -7.84 -1.01 -7.32
C THR A 30 -8.45 -0.28 -8.52
N ARG A 31 -8.94 0.95 -8.32
CA ARG A 31 -9.53 1.78 -9.40
C ARG A 31 -8.52 2.21 -10.46
N PHE A 32 -7.26 2.32 -10.07
CA PHE A 32 -6.16 2.74 -10.94
C PHE A 32 -5.25 1.58 -11.33
N ASN A 33 -5.58 0.36 -10.88
CA ASN A 33 -4.76 -0.81 -11.11
C ASN A 33 -5.62 -2.09 -11.21
N ILE A 34 -5.86 -2.53 -12.44
CA ILE A 34 -6.68 -3.71 -12.76
C ILE A 34 -6.09 -4.99 -12.14
N SER A 35 -4.78 -5.03 -11.86
CA SER A 35 -4.07 -6.20 -11.35
C SER A 35 -3.34 -5.99 -10.01
N GLY A 36 -3.61 -4.89 -9.30
CA GLY A 36 -2.99 -4.62 -8.00
C GLY A 36 -3.89 -5.09 -6.84
N ASN A 37 -3.47 -6.10 -6.08
CA ASN A 37 -4.16 -6.57 -4.88
C ASN A 37 -3.17 -6.60 -3.70
N VAL A 38 -3.62 -6.17 -2.52
CA VAL A 38 -2.87 -6.24 -1.27
C VAL A 38 -3.52 -7.30 -0.38
N SER A 39 -2.74 -8.33 -0.02
CA SER A 39 -3.18 -9.41 0.86
C SER A 39 -2.24 -9.54 2.05
N CYS A 40 -2.79 -9.76 3.24
CA CYS A 40 -2.04 -10.20 4.41
C CYS A 40 -2.30 -11.70 4.64
N ALA A 41 -1.25 -12.46 4.92
CA ALA A 41 -1.36 -13.90 5.18
C ALA A 41 -0.55 -14.26 6.44
N LEU A 42 -1.21 -14.96 7.37
CA LEU A 42 -0.61 -15.50 8.57
C LEU A 42 -0.11 -16.92 8.28
N PHE A 43 1.13 -17.22 8.65
CA PHE A 43 1.74 -18.54 8.45
C PHE A 43 2.00 -19.22 9.80
N MET A 44 1.90 -20.55 9.81
CA MET A 44 2.28 -21.36 10.98
C MET A 44 3.78 -21.59 10.95
N GLY A 45 4.48 -21.19 12.02
CA GLY A 45 5.93 -21.42 12.15
C GLY A 45 6.79 -20.39 11.44
N ASN A 46 8.09 -20.68 11.34
CA ASN A 46 9.08 -19.77 10.77
C ASN A 46 9.40 -20.10 9.30
N ASP A 47 9.00 -21.30 8.89
CA ASP A 47 8.96 -21.84 7.56
C ASP A 47 7.55 -21.62 7.02
N LYS A 48 7.42 -20.85 5.93
CA LYS A 48 6.15 -20.43 5.27
C LYS A 48 5.34 -21.59 4.66
N ALA A 49 5.37 -22.77 5.28
CA ALA A 49 4.88 -24.04 4.78
C ALA A 49 3.35 -24.15 4.85
N ARG A 50 2.69 -23.44 5.77
CA ARG A 50 1.23 -23.48 5.92
C ARG A 50 0.62 -22.12 6.25
N ILE A 51 -0.31 -21.68 5.40
CA ILE A 51 -1.14 -20.49 5.66
C ILE A 51 -2.19 -20.87 6.71
N LEU A 52 -2.21 -20.13 7.82
CA LEU A 52 -3.22 -20.23 8.88
C LEU A 52 -4.46 -19.43 8.54
N ASP A 53 -4.26 -18.22 8.04
CA ASP A 53 -5.34 -17.33 7.64
C ASP A 53 -4.84 -16.32 6.58
N ARG A 54 -5.76 -15.81 5.78
CA ARG A 54 -5.47 -14.82 4.75
C ARG A 54 -6.64 -13.86 4.61
N LYS A 55 -6.32 -12.57 4.54
CA LYS A 55 -7.28 -11.50 4.28
C LYS A 55 -6.80 -10.61 3.14
N ASP A 56 -7.70 -10.32 2.20
CA ASP A 56 -7.48 -9.38 1.12
C ASP A 56 -8.01 -7.99 1.53
N PHE A 57 -7.32 -6.94 1.11
CA PHE A 57 -7.63 -5.56 1.47
C PHE A 57 -7.82 -4.68 0.22
N SER A 58 -8.77 -3.76 0.28
CA SER A 58 -9.04 -2.80 -0.78
C SER A 58 -9.48 -1.45 -0.19
N SER A 59 -8.55 -0.51 -0.04
CA SER A 59 -8.80 0.87 0.38
C SER A 59 -7.61 1.75 -0.05
N ASP A 60 -7.51 2.97 0.45
CA ASP A 60 -6.30 3.78 0.37
C ASP A 60 -5.19 3.19 1.24
N VAL A 61 -3.94 3.57 0.96
CA VAL A 61 -2.77 2.99 1.64
C VAL A 61 -2.79 3.24 3.15
N TYR A 62 -3.26 4.39 3.61
CA TYR A 62 -3.28 4.71 5.04
C TYR A 62 -4.33 3.87 5.77
N SER A 63 -5.57 3.85 5.30
CA SER A 63 -6.63 3.02 5.89
C SER A 63 -6.30 1.52 5.84
N MET A 64 -5.59 1.08 4.79
CA MET A 64 -5.10 -0.30 4.71
C MET A 64 -4.05 -0.63 5.76
N ILE A 65 -3.16 0.31 6.12
CA ILE A 65 -2.18 0.08 7.21
C ILE A 65 -2.94 -0.19 8.51
N ASP A 66 -3.91 0.65 8.86
CA ASP A 66 -4.69 0.47 10.10
C ASP A 66 -5.46 -0.87 10.08
N SER A 67 -6.11 -1.20 8.96
CA SER A 67 -6.86 -2.45 8.80
C SER A 67 -5.97 -3.70 8.90
N VAL A 68 -4.73 -3.63 8.38
CA VAL A 68 -3.75 -4.72 8.47
C VAL A 68 -3.22 -4.84 9.89
N MET A 69 -2.94 -3.72 10.57
CA MET A 69 -2.49 -3.74 11.96
C MET A 69 -3.56 -4.28 12.90
N GLU A 70 -4.82 -3.90 12.71
CA GLU A 70 -5.96 -4.48 13.44
C GLU A 70 -6.05 -5.99 13.21
N TYR A 71 -5.89 -6.45 11.96
CA TYR A 71 -5.90 -7.86 11.63
C TYR A 71 -4.73 -8.65 12.26
N ILE A 72 -3.54 -8.06 12.36
CA ILE A 72 -2.37 -8.69 12.98
C ILE A 72 -2.50 -8.76 14.51
N LEU A 73 -3.15 -7.77 15.13
CA LEU A 73 -3.26 -7.63 16.59
C LEU A 73 -4.51 -8.31 17.19
N SER A 74 -5.47 -8.72 16.36
CA SER A 74 -6.65 -9.48 16.76
C SER A 74 -6.34 -10.94 17.08
#